data_AF-A0A9E2MJM2-F1
#
_entry.id   AF-A0A9E2MJM2-F1
#
_cell.length_a   1.000
_cell.length_b   1.000
_cell.length_c   1.000
_cell.angle_alpha   90.00
_cell.angle_beta   90.00
_cell.angle_gamma   90.00
#
_symmetry.space_group_name_H-M   'P 1'
#
loop_
_entity.id
_entity.type
_entity.pdbx_description
1 polymer ?
#
loop_
_entity_poly.entity_id
_entity_poly.type
_entity_poly.pdbx_seq_one_letter_code
_entity_poly.pdbx_strand_id
1 'polypeptide(L)'
;MPQKAFQDYYPDHWSHCYGCGRLNEHGLQIKSYWDGDETVCTFQPRPSHTAVPGYVYGGLIASLIDCHGTGSAAAAIYRAEGRPMDSEPAVRCVTASLHVDYLHPTPLG
;
A
#
# COMPACT_ATOMS: atom_id res chain seq x y z
N MET A 1 10.36 -17.99 -7.03
CA MET A 1 10.87 -16.62 -6.74
C MET A 1 9.78 -15.91 -5.95
N PRO A 2 10.08 -15.11 -4.92
CA PRO A 2 9.06 -14.32 -4.25
C PRO A 2 8.36 -13.42 -5.28
N GLN A 3 7.04 -13.33 -5.20
CA GLN A 3 6.24 -12.44 -6.05
C GLN A 3 6.72 -11.00 -5.84
N LYS A 4 6.91 -10.25 -6.93
CA LYS A 4 7.29 -8.84 -6.88
C LYS A 4 6.07 -8.00 -6.50
N ALA A 5 6.21 -7.09 -5.54
CA ALA A 5 5.11 -6.24 -5.11
C ALA A 5 4.78 -5.17 -6.16
N PHE A 6 3.53 -4.69 -6.16
CA PHE A 6 3.10 -3.62 -7.07
C PHE A 6 4.03 -2.39 -7.01
N GLN A 7 4.43 -2.03 -5.80
CA GLN A 7 5.29 -0.88 -5.53
C GLN A 7 6.70 -1.01 -6.10
N ASP A 8 7.19 -2.22 -6.34
CA ASP A 8 8.54 -2.46 -6.85
C ASP A 8 8.61 -2.34 -8.38
N TYR A 9 7.46 -2.25 -9.06
CA TYR A 9 7.38 -1.93 -10.48
C TYR A 9 7.48 -0.44 -10.76
N TYR A 10 7.29 0.41 -9.75
CA TYR A 10 7.36 1.85 -9.95
C TYR A 10 8.78 2.30 -10.32
N PRO A 11 8.91 3.21 -11.30
CA PRO A 11 10.15 3.93 -11.54
C PRO A 11 10.68 4.59 -10.27
N ASP A 12 11.99 4.74 -10.19
CA ASP A 12 12.68 5.32 -9.03
C ASP A 12 12.12 6.69 -8.65
N HIS A 13 11.89 7.56 -9.65
CA HIS A 13 11.38 8.92 -9.44
C HIS A 13 9.95 9.00 -8.84
N TRP A 14 9.19 7.90 -8.80
CA TRP A 14 7.89 7.80 -8.11
C TRP A 14 7.95 7.02 -6.78
N SER A 15 9.12 6.50 -6.43
CA SER A 15 9.29 5.53 -5.34
C SER A 15 9.58 6.17 -3.97
N HIS A 16 9.14 7.42 -3.76
CA HIS A 16 9.45 8.22 -2.55
C HIS A 16 8.28 8.40 -1.56
N CYS A 17 7.09 7.88 -1.89
CA CYS A 17 5.90 7.98 -1.04
C CYS A 17 6.16 7.46 0.38
N TYR A 18 5.67 8.18 1.40
CA TYR A 18 5.82 7.78 2.81
C TYR A 18 5.20 6.41 3.09
N GLY A 19 4.05 6.08 2.53
CA GLY A 19 3.42 4.78 2.78
C GLY A 19 4.05 3.63 2.00
N CYS A 20 4.25 3.78 0.69
CA CYS A 20 4.56 2.64 -0.19
C CYS A 20 5.91 2.74 -0.95
N GLY A 21 6.61 3.87 -0.83
CA GLY A 21 7.81 4.15 -1.62
C GLY A 21 9.03 3.36 -1.14
N ARG A 22 9.57 2.48 -2.00
CA ARG A 22 10.75 1.67 -1.69
C ARG A 22 12.05 2.47 -1.47
N LEU A 23 12.11 3.72 -1.92
CA LEU A 23 13.25 4.62 -1.74
C LEU A 23 13.07 5.58 -0.55
N ASN A 24 11.96 5.49 0.20
CA ASN A 24 11.77 6.27 1.41
C ASN A 24 12.19 5.44 2.63
N GLU A 25 13.41 5.65 3.12
CA GLU A 25 13.97 4.92 4.27
C GLU A 25 13.18 5.13 5.57
N HIS A 26 12.45 6.25 5.68
CA HIS A 26 11.61 6.56 6.83
C HIS A 26 10.14 6.15 6.63
N GLY A 27 9.81 5.59 5.46
CA GLY A 27 8.46 5.21 5.09
C GLY A 27 7.95 3.95 5.77
N LEU A 28 6.67 3.65 5.54
CA LEU A 28 6.06 2.37 5.92
C LEU A 28 6.47 1.24 4.96
N GLN A 29 6.87 1.60 3.73
CA GLN A 29 7.32 0.69 2.66
C GLN A 29 6.41 -0.51 2.43
N ILE A 30 5.09 -0.29 2.49
CA ILE A 30 4.11 -1.37 2.34
C ILE A 30 4.24 -2.07 0.98
N LYS A 31 3.88 -3.35 0.96
CA LYS A 31 3.94 -4.20 -0.22
C LYS A 31 2.57 -4.82 -0.48
N SER A 32 2.08 -4.64 -1.70
CA SER A 32 0.78 -5.14 -2.14
C SER A 32 0.95 -6.18 -3.25
N TYR A 33 0.12 -7.20 -3.21
CA TYR A 33 0.16 -8.36 -4.08
C TYR A 33 -1.24 -8.75 -4.53
N TRP A 34 -1.33 -9.46 -5.65
CA TRP A 34 -2.55 -10.19 -6.03
C TRP A 34 -2.65 -11.47 -5.21
N ASP A 35 -3.84 -11.73 -4.66
CA ASP A 35 -4.28 -13.01 -4.11
C ASP A 35 -5.61 -13.38 -4.78
N GLY A 36 -5.52 -14.17 -5.85
CA GLY A 36 -6.66 -14.41 -6.75
C GLY A 36 -7.19 -13.12 -7.40
N ASP A 37 -8.41 -12.75 -7.01
CA ASP A 37 -9.12 -11.56 -7.47
C ASP A 37 -9.01 -10.37 -6.52
N GLU A 38 -8.40 -10.56 -5.34
CA GLU A 38 -8.19 -9.53 -4.35
C GLU A 38 -6.74 -9.05 -4.33
N THR A 39 -6.55 -7.87 -3.76
CA THR A 39 -5.22 -7.34 -3.45
C THR A 39 -5.00 -7.37 -1.95
N VAL A 40 -3.83 -7.84 -1.52
CA VAL A 40 -3.49 -7.98 -0.10
C VAL A 40 -2.20 -7.26 0.22
N CYS A 41 -2.18 -6.67 1.41
CA CYS A 41 -1.01 -6.02 2.01
C CYS A 41 -0.93 -6.39 3.49
N THR A 42 0.19 -6.95 3.91
CA THR A 42 0.45 -7.24 5.33
C THR A 42 1.38 -6.16 5.89
N PHE A 43 1.06 -5.68 7.09
CA PHE A 43 1.87 -4.69 7.77
C PHE A 43 1.96 -4.98 9.26
N GLN A 44 3.17 -4.99 9.79
CA GLN A 44 3.41 -5.09 11.23
C GLN A 44 3.61 -3.67 11.80
N PRO A 45 2.71 -3.17 12.67
CA PRO A 45 2.89 -1.87 13.30
C PRO A 45 4.14 -1.83 14.19
N ARG A 46 4.83 -0.69 14.18
CA ARG A 46 5.92 -0.37 15.10
C ARG A 46 5.35 0.16 16.43
N PRO A 47 6.10 0.09 17.54
CA PRO A 47 5.67 0.68 18.81
C PRO A 47 5.29 2.17 18.72
N SER A 48 5.97 2.93 17.85
CA SER A 48 5.65 4.33 17.58
C SER A 48 4.32 4.56 16.88
N HIS A 49 3.63 3.51 16.45
CA HIS A 49 2.29 3.58 15.86
C HIS A 49 1.16 3.30 16.87
N THR A 50 1.43 3.49 18.15
CA THR A 50 0.44 3.38 19.23
C THR A 50 -0.47 4.61 19.25
N ALA A 51 -1.78 4.41 19.45
CA ALA A 51 -2.70 5.48 19.88
C ALA A 51 -2.75 5.56 21.42
N VAL A 52 -3.19 4.46 22.04
CA VAL A 52 -3.19 4.22 23.48
C VAL A 52 -2.58 2.84 23.74
N PRO A 53 -2.06 2.54 24.94
CA PRO A 53 -1.38 1.27 25.21
C PRO A 53 -2.16 0.05 24.68
N GLY A 54 -1.51 -0.74 23.83
CA GLY A 54 -2.07 -1.95 23.23
C GLY A 54 -2.82 -1.76 21.90
N TYR A 55 -3.03 -0.53 21.41
CA TYR A 55 -3.82 -0.27 20.20
C TYR A 55 -3.13 0.67 19.21
N VAL A 56 -3.32 0.37 17.92
CA VAL A 56 -2.78 1.14 16.80
C VAL A 56 -3.56 2.45 16.59
N TYR A 57 -2.88 3.56 16.28
CA TYR A 57 -3.59 4.81 15.96
C TYR A 57 -4.27 4.75 14.59
N GLY A 58 -5.51 5.25 14.52
CA GLY A 58 -6.35 5.17 13.31
C GLY A 58 -5.70 5.79 12.07
N GLY A 59 -4.95 6.87 12.23
CA GLY A 59 -4.24 7.51 11.12
C GLY A 59 -3.26 6.57 10.39
N LEU A 60 -2.63 5.61 11.08
CA LEU A 60 -1.81 4.60 10.41
C LEU A 60 -2.69 3.71 9.54
N ILE A 61 -3.78 3.19 10.10
CA ILE A 61 -4.69 2.27 9.41
C ILE A 61 -5.24 2.94 8.13
N ALA A 62 -5.71 4.19 8.23
CA ALA A 62 -6.10 4.97 7.05
C ALA A 62 -4.95 5.13 6.04
N SER A 63 -3.73 5.41 6.50
CA SER A 63 -2.57 5.56 5.61
C SER A 63 -2.20 4.25 4.89
N LEU A 64 -2.36 3.11 5.56
CA LEU A 64 -2.15 1.80 4.97
C LEU A 64 -3.19 1.51 3.88
N ILE A 65 -4.48 1.76 4.18
CA ILE A 65 -5.59 1.60 3.22
C ILE A 65 -5.39 2.51 2.00
N ASP A 66 -5.02 3.77 2.22
CA ASP A 66 -4.76 4.76 1.17
C ASP A 66 -3.68 4.29 0.19
N CYS A 67 -2.49 4.00 0.73
CA CYS A 67 -1.35 3.59 -0.07
C CYS A 67 -1.53 2.21 -0.71
N HIS A 68 -2.22 1.29 -0.03
CA HIS A 68 -2.58 0.00 -0.61
C HIS A 68 -3.58 0.17 -1.76
N GLY A 69 -4.59 1.03 -1.58
CA GLY A 69 -5.63 1.32 -2.57
C GLY A 69 -5.05 1.91 -3.85
N THR A 70 -4.14 2.89 -3.76
CA THR A 70 -3.49 3.46 -4.96
C THR A 70 -2.65 2.44 -5.73
N GLY A 71 -1.96 1.55 -5.01
CA GLY A 71 -1.21 0.44 -5.63
C GLY A 71 -2.12 -0.57 -6.32
N SER A 72 -3.24 -0.89 -5.68
CA SER A 72 -4.24 -1.84 -6.18
C SER A 72 -4.97 -1.29 -7.40
N ALA A 73 -5.29 0.01 -7.41
CA ALA A 73 -5.86 0.69 -8.57
C ALA A 73 -4.92 0.65 -9.78
N ALA A 74 -3.62 0.93 -9.58
CA ALA A 74 -2.64 0.82 -10.64
C ALA A 74 -2.53 -0.62 -11.17
N ALA A 75 -2.45 -1.61 -10.28
CA ALA A 75 -2.41 -3.03 -10.67
C ALA A 75 -3.67 -3.46 -11.44
N ALA A 76 -4.86 -2.98 -11.04
CA ALA A 76 -6.11 -3.27 -11.71
C ALA A 76 -6.14 -2.70 -13.14
N ILE A 77 -5.59 -1.50 -13.37
CA ILE A 77 -5.43 -0.93 -14.72
C ILE A 77 -4.57 -1.84 -15.59
N TYR A 78 -3.39 -2.26 -15.11
CA TYR A 78 -2.53 -3.20 -15.83
C TYR A 78 -3.26 -4.51 -16.19
N ARG A 79 -4.00 -5.09 -15.22
CA ARG A 79 -4.79 -6.32 -15.42
C ARG A 79 -5.90 -6.12 -16.46
N ALA A 80 -6.61 -4.98 -16.41
CA ALA A 80 -7.67 -4.65 -17.37
C ALA A 80 -7.14 -4.39 -18.79
N GLU A 81 -5.94 -3.82 -18.91
CA GLU A 81 -5.25 -3.61 -20.19
C GLU A 81 -4.57 -4.89 -20.71
N GLY A 82 -4.55 -5.98 -19.94
CA GLY A 82 -3.94 -7.24 -20.32
C GLY A 82 -2.43 -7.18 -20.51
N ARG A 83 -1.74 -6.25 -19.80
CA ARG A 83 -0.30 -6.01 -19.96
C ARG A 83 0.45 -6.14 -18.63
N PRO A 84 1.75 -6.49 -18.66
CA PRO A 84 2.51 -6.68 -17.43
C PRO A 84 2.87 -5.34 -16.75
N MET A 85 3.06 -5.35 -15.43
CA MET A 85 3.30 -4.13 -14.64
C MET A 85 4.64 -3.44 -14.89
N ASP A 86 5.61 -4.12 -15.51
CA ASP A 86 6.88 -3.55 -15.95
C ASP A 86 6.81 -2.94 -17.37
N SER A 87 5.63 -2.93 -17.99
CA SER A 87 5.44 -2.29 -19.30
C SER A 87 5.23 -0.78 -19.21
N GLU A 88 5.64 -0.10 -20.29
CA GLU A 88 5.42 1.33 -20.48
C GLU A 88 4.12 1.61 -21.27
N PRO A 89 3.44 2.75 -21.02
CA PRO A 89 3.76 3.74 -19.99
C PRO A 89 3.47 3.21 -18.58
N ALA A 90 4.34 3.54 -17.63
CA ALA A 90 4.14 3.21 -16.23
C ALA A 90 2.85 3.85 -15.68
N VAL A 91 2.07 3.10 -14.91
CA VAL A 91 0.80 3.57 -14.32
C VAL A 91 0.98 3.88 -12.85
N ARG A 92 0.50 5.06 -12.44
CA ARG A 92 0.38 5.47 -11.04
C ARG A 92 -0.96 6.13 -10.80
N CYS A 93 -1.53 5.86 -9.63
CA CYS A 93 -2.76 6.49 -9.16
C CYS A 93 -2.46 7.36 -7.94
N VAL A 94 -3.26 8.42 -7.79
CA VAL A 94 -3.34 9.24 -6.58
C VAL A 94 -4.77 9.19 -6.06
N THR A 95 -4.92 9.29 -4.75
CA THR A 95 -6.22 9.16 -4.09
C THR A 95 -7.09 10.38 -4.38
N ALA A 96 -8.28 10.15 -4.93
CA ALA A 96 -9.27 11.20 -5.12
C ALA A 96 -10.15 11.40 -3.86
N SER A 97 -10.48 10.30 -3.18
CA SER A 97 -11.22 10.32 -1.91
C SER A 97 -10.88 9.06 -1.10
N LEU A 98 -10.96 9.17 0.22
CA LEU A 98 -10.79 8.06 1.15
C LEU A 98 -11.87 8.16 2.23
N HIS A 99 -12.68 7.12 2.36
CA HIS A 99 -13.68 6.97 3.42
C HIS A 99 -13.33 5.72 4.23
N VAL A 100 -13.15 5.86 5.55
CA VAL A 100 -12.75 4.75 6.44
C VAL A 100 -13.65 4.75 7.66
N ASP A 101 -14.39 3.66 7.83
CA ASP A 101 -15.16 3.37 9.03
C ASP A 101 -14.39 2.39 9.92
N TYR A 102 -14.08 2.80 11.15
CA TYR A 102 -13.37 1.97 12.13
C TYR A 102 -14.36 1.15 12.94
N LEU A 103 -14.49 -0.13 12.62
CA LEU A 103 -15.47 -1.02 13.26
C LEU A 103 -15.03 -1.54 14.62
N HIS A 104 -13.74 -1.85 14.77
CA HIS A 104 -13.15 -2.38 16.00
C HIS A 104 -11.75 -1.77 16.22
N PRO A 105 -11.29 -1.68 17.48
CA PRO A 105 -9.90 -1.33 17.77
C PRO A 105 -8.93 -2.35 17.16
N THR A 106 -7.78 -1.88 16.65
CA THR A 106 -6.73 -2.75 16.10
C THR A 106 -5.62 -2.95 17.14
N PRO A 107 -5.38 -4.19 17.63
CA PRO A 107 -4.31 -4.48 18.57
C PRO A 107 -2.92 -4.20 18.00
N LEU A 108 -1.99 -3.78 18.86
CA LEU A 108 -0.59 -3.61 18.53
C LEU A 108 0.17 -4.95 18.70
N GLY A 109 -0.12 -5.92 17.82
CA GLY A 109 0.47 -7.26 17.85
C GLY A 109 -0.35 -8.29 18.58
#